data_AF-A0A3A8IXC8-F1
#
_entry.id   AF-A0A3A8IXC8-F1
#
_cell.length_a   1.000
_cell.length_b   1.000
_cell.length_c   1.000
_cell.angle_alpha   90.00
_cell.angle_beta   90.00
_cell.angle_gamma   90.00
#
_symmetry.space_group_name_H-M   'P 1'
#
loop_
_entity.id
_entity.type
_entity.pdbx_description
1 polymer ?
#
loop_
_entity_poly.entity_id
_entity_poly.type
_entity_poly.pdbx_seq_one_letter_code
_entity_poly.pdbx_strand_id
1 'polypeptide(L)'
;LRALGLGLEIRPLRGNLDTRLNKVSSGDLDAIVVARAGLARLGRLDDVTETLEPVQMLPAPAQGALAVECRAGDSRLVAVLAELDDADTRAAVTAERALLADLEAGCSAPVGAIAEVVESIDEDGRVFEELSLRGCVAALDGSDVI
;
A
#
# COMPACT_ATOMS: atom_id res chain seq x y z
N LEU A 1 -6.19 2.00 12.39
CA LEU A 1 -6.47 1.14 13.57
C LEU A 1 -7.06 1.91 14.74
N ARG A 2 -6.36 2.89 15.35
CA ARG A 2 -6.90 3.66 16.48
C ARG A 2 -8.25 4.33 16.15
N ALA A 3 -8.36 4.91 14.95
CA ALA A 3 -9.60 5.50 14.43
C ALA A 3 -10.79 4.53 14.30
N LEU A 4 -10.55 3.20 14.34
CA LEU A 4 -11.64 2.21 14.31
C LEU A 4 -12.33 2.06 15.69
N GLY A 5 -11.79 2.67 16.76
CA GLY A 5 -12.43 2.68 18.07
C GLY A 5 -12.45 1.33 18.80
N LEU A 6 -11.64 0.36 18.36
CA LEU A 6 -11.65 -1.02 18.87
C LEU A 6 -10.94 -1.22 20.23
N GLY A 7 -10.42 -0.15 20.85
CA GLY A 7 -9.76 -0.23 22.16
C GLY A 7 -8.43 -0.99 22.19
N LEU A 8 -7.73 -1.09 21.04
CA LEU A 8 -6.47 -1.84 20.91
C LEU A 8 -5.26 -1.10 21.49
N GLU A 9 -4.35 -1.81 22.17
CA GLU A 9 -3.03 -1.29 22.50
C GLU A 9 -2.06 -1.44 21.32
N ILE A 10 -1.74 -0.34 20.64
CA ILE A 10 -0.82 -0.38 19.50
C ILE A 10 0.64 -0.30 19.98
N ARG A 11 1.40 -1.37 19.72
CA ARG A 11 2.83 -1.46 20.02
C ARG A 11 3.68 -1.31 18.75
N PRO A 12 4.82 -0.58 18.79
CA PRO A 12 5.74 -0.55 17.65
C PRO A 12 6.36 -1.92 17.42
N LEU A 13 6.48 -2.32 16.15
CA LEU A 13 7.04 -3.61 15.75
C LEU A 13 8.10 -3.43 14.65
N ARG A 14 9.24 -4.10 14.80
CA ARG A 14 10.35 -4.11 13.84
C ARG A 14 10.89 -5.53 13.69
N GLY A 15 11.70 -5.75 12.65
CA GLY A 15 12.25 -7.06 12.29
C GLY A 15 11.81 -7.50 10.90
N ASN A 16 12.29 -8.65 10.44
CA ASN A 16 11.79 -9.30 9.23
C ASN A 16 10.44 -9.99 9.49
N LEU A 17 9.80 -10.55 8.46
CA LEU A 17 8.48 -11.16 8.62
C LEU A 17 8.47 -12.30 9.66
N ASP A 18 9.46 -13.19 9.63
CA ASP A 18 9.49 -14.35 10.53
C ASP A 18 9.60 -13.95 12.00
N THR A 19 10.48 -12.99 12.31
CA THR A 19 10.62 -12.46 13.67
C THR A 19 9.35 -11.75 14.15
N ARG A 20 8.61 -11.12 13.24
CA ARG A 20 7.31 -10.48 13.56
C ARG A 20 6.22 -11.52 13.82
N LEU A 21 6.10 -12.54 12.98
CA LEU A 21 5.11 -13.61 13.18
C LEU A 21 5.41 -14.41 14.45
N ASN A 22 6.69 -14.58 14.79
CA ASN A 22 7.08 -15.21 16.05
C ASN A 22 6.62 -14.44 17.29
N LYS A 23 6.39 -13.12 17.21
CA LYS A 23 5.81 -12.36 18.33
C LYS A 23 4.37 -12.76 18.63
N VAL A 24 3.63 -13.22 17.62
CA VAL A 24 2.27 -13.75 17.82
C VAL A 24 2.36 -15.16 18.40
N SER A 25 3.18 -16.04 17.80
CA SER A 25 3.29 -17.42 18.26
C SER A 25 3.94 -17.58 19.64
N SER A 26 4.80 -16.64 20.07
CA SER A 26 5.36 -16.62 21.43
C SER A 26 4.43 -16.04 22.49
N GLY A 27 3.32 -15.40 22.09
CA GLY A 27 2.42 -14.69 22.99
C GLY A 27 2.93 -13.30 23.42
N ASP A 28 3.94 -12.74 22.75
CA ASP A 28 4.43 -11.38 23.02
C ASP A 28 3.45 -10.31 22.51
N LEU A 29 2.67 -10.64 21.47
CA LEU A 29 1.63 -9.80 20.87
C LEU A 29 0.41 -10.67 20.53
N ASP A 30 -0.79 -10.14 20.68
CA ASP A 30 -2.02 -10.86 20.32
C ASP A 30 -2.21 -10.97 18.79
N ALA A 31 -1.75 -9.95 18.04
CA ALA A 31 -1.82 -9.90 16.59
C ALA A 31 -0.76 -8.95 16.02
N ILE A 32 -0.50 -9.08 14.71
CA ILE A 32 0.31 -8.13 13.95
C ILE A 32 -0.42 -7.75 12.66
N VAL A 33 -0.12 -6.56 12.13
CA VAL A 33 -0.58 -6.14 10.80
C VAL A 33 0.63 -6.10 9.87
N VAL A 34 0.51 -6.79 8.73
CA VAL A 34 1.53 -6.87 7.69
C VAL A 34 0.88 -6.77 6.32
N ALA A 35 1.64 -6.33 5.33
CA ALA A 35 1.16 -6.29 3.95
C ALA A 35 0.91 -7.72 3.43
N ARG A 36 -0.32 -8.01 2.99
CA ARG A 36 -0.70 -9.29 2.38
C ARG A 36 0.20 -9.67 1.21
N ALA A 37 0.63 -8.69 0.41
CA ALA A 37 1.52 -8.91 -0.73
C ALA A 37 2.90 -9.45 -0.33
N GLY A 38 3.38 -9.19 0.90
CA GLY A 38 4.60 -9.78 1.43
C GLY A 38 4.44 -11.26 1.76
N LEU A 39 3.32 -11.63 2.38
CA LEU A 39 2.95 -13.02 2.68
C LEU A 39 2.74 -13.84 1.40
N ALA A 40 2.02 -13.27 0.42
CA ALA A 40 1.76 -13.92 -0.86
C ALA A 40 3.06 -14.33 -1.58
N ARG A 41 4.03 -13.42 -1.66
CA ARG A 41 5.34 -13.68 -2.29
C ARG A 41 6.16 -14.77 -1.60
N LEU A 42 5.91 -15.00 -0.32
CA LEU A 42 6.60 -16.02 0.48
C LEU A 42 5.81 -17.33 0.57
N GLY A 43 4.65 -17.44 -0.09
CA GLY A 43 3.79 -18.63 0.00
C GLY A 43 3.16 -18.81 1.39
N ARG A 44 2.98 -17.72 2.14
CA ARG A 44 2.54 -17.71 3.54
C ARG A 44 1.12 -17.16 3.71
N LEU A 45 0.24 -17.39 2.74
CA LEU A 45 -1.15 -16.91 2.83
C LEU A 45 -1.95 -17.64 3.91
N ASP A 46 -1.54 -18.83 4.32
CA ASP A 46 -2.18 -19.59 5.40
C ASP A 46 -2.02 -18.93 6.78
N ASP A 47 -1.04 -18.03 6.94
CA ASP A 47 -0.87 -17.23 8.17
C ASP A 47 -1.85 -16.04 8.23
N VAL A 48 -2.59 -15.74 7.15
CA VAL A 48 -3.53 -14.61 7.11
C VAL A 48 -4.82 -15.01 7.83
N THR A 49 -5.09 -14.38 8.97
CA THR A 49 -6.34 -14.56 9.72
C THR A 49 -7.46 -13.64 9.24
N GLU A 50 -7.10 -12.45 8.75
CA GLU A 50 -8.03 -11.43 8.28
C GLU A 50 -7.34 -10.56 7.22
N THR A 51 -8.09 -10.13 6.19
CA THR A 51 -7.64 -9.10 5.25
C THR A 51 -8.39 -7.81 5.54
N LEU A 52 -7.65 -6.71 5.72
CA LEU A 52 -8.21 -5.38 5.89
C LEU A 52 -8.46 -4.75 4.53
N GLU A 53 -9.71 -4.51 4.20
CA GLU A 53 -10.09 -3.90 2.94
C GLU A 53 -9.73 -2.39 2.91
N PRO A 54 -9.51 -1.78 1.73
CA PRO A 54 -9.17 -0.36 1.62
C PRO A 54 -10.16 0.59 2.29
N VAL A 55 -11.43 0.17 2.46
CA VAL A 55 -12.45 0.93 3.19
C VAL A 55 -12.19 0.98 4.71
N GLN A 56 -11.49 -0.01 5.26
CA GLN A 56 -11.10 -0.08 6.67
C GLN A 56 -9.69 0.49 6.90
N MET A 57 -8.79 0.25 5.94
CA MET A 57 -7.40 0.66 6.01
C MET A 57 -6.88 0.95 4.62
N LEU A 58 -6.77 2.23 4.26
CA LEU A 58 -6.02 2.59 3.06
C LEU A 58 -4.56 2.14 3.20
N PRO A 59 -3.99 1.51 2.15
CA PRO A 59 -2.63 1.00 2.20
C PRO A 59 -1.62 2.14 2.20
N ALA A 60 -0.38 1.83 2.55
CA ALA A 60 0.72 2.75 2.28
C ALA A 60 0.85 2.99 0.76
N PRO A 61 1.19 4.21 0.31
CA PRO A 61 1.47 4.48 -1.10
C PRO A 61 2.44 3.46 -1.69
N ALA A 62 2.11 2.95 -2.88
CA ALA A 62 2.80 1.92 -3.64
C ALA A 62 2.88 0.53 -2.97
N GLN A 63 2.08 0.25 -1.93
CA GLN A 63 2.14 -1.03 -1.24
C GLN A 63 1.82 -2.19 -2.19
N GLY A 64 2.79 -3.09 -2.32
CA GLY A 64 2.64 -4.29 -3.14
C GLY A 64 3.14 -4.14 -4.57
N ALA A 65 3.50 -2.94 -5.03
CA ALA A 65 4.23 -2.75 -6.27
C ALA A 65 5.71 -3.14 -6.10
N LEU A 66 6.33 -3.63 -7.17
CA LEU A 66 7.79 -3.80 -7.27
C LEU A 66 8.32 -2.82 -8.31
N ALA A 67 9.39 -2.12 -7.97
CA ALA A 67 10.10 -1.24 -8.89
C ALA A 67 11.53 -1.76 -9.07
N VAL A 68 12.04 -1.64 -10.29
CA VAL A 68 13.45 -1.91 -10.60
C VAL A 68 14.12 -0.59 -10.95
N GLU A 69 15.14 -0.23 -10.18
CA GLU A 69 15.91 0.99 -10.43
C GLU A 69 17.15 0.66 -11.27
N CYS A 70 17.45 1.53 -12.24
CA CYS A 70 18.68 1.47 -13.02
C CYS A 70 19.21 2.88 -13.29
N ARG A 71 20.43 2.96 -13.82
CA ARG A 71 21.01 4.26 -14.22
C ARG A 71 20.28 4.80 -15.44
N ALA A 72 19.86 6.06 -15.40
CA ALA A 72 19.14 6.71 -16.50
C ALA A 72 19.90 6.72 -17.84
N GLY A 73 21.25 6.69 -17.82
CA GLY A 73 22.07 6.65 -19.04
C GLY A 73 22.21 5.26 -19.68
N ASP A 74 21.71 4.19 -19.05
CA ASP A 74 21.81 2.82 -19.57
C ASP A 74 20.58 2.49 -20.44
N SER A 75 20.50 3.11 -21.62
CA SER A 75 19.34 3.00 -22.53
C SER A 75 19.00 1.55 -22.90
N ARG A 76 20.01 0.69 -22.99
CA ARG A 76 19.82 -0.74 -23.26
C ARG A 76 19.10 -1.41 -22.08
N LEU A 77 19.51 -1.15 -20.85
CA LEU A 77 18.86 -1.70 -19.67
C LEU A 77 17.44 -1.13 -19.50
N VAL A 78 17.24 0.17 -19.76
CA VAL A 78 15.92 0.80 -19.74
C VAL A 78 14.96 0.10 -20.71
N ALA A 79 15.40 -0.19 -21.94
CA ALA A 79 14.57 -0.89 -22.93
C ALA A 79 14.17 -2.30 -22.47
N VAL A 80 15.09 -3.05 -21.85
CA VAL A 80 14.79 -4.39 -21.30
C VAL A 80 13.82 -4.30 -20.13
N LEU A 81 14.01 -3.35 -19.21
CA LEU A 81 13.13 -3.19 -18.05
C LEU A 81 11.73 -2.71 -18.44
N ALA A 82 11.59 -1.98 -19.55
CA ALA A 82 10.29 -1.55 -20.06
C ALA A 82 9.40 -2.74 -20.48
N GLU A 83 9.95 -3.92 -20.78
CA GLU A 83 9.18 -5.13 -21.06
C GLU A 83 8.53 -5.74 -19.81
N LEU A 84 9.01 -5.37 -18.61
CA LEU A 84 8.47 -5.83 -17.32
C LEU A 84 7.48 -4.82 -16.71
N ASP A 85 7.34 -3.66 -17.33
CA ASP A 85 6.53 -2.56 -16.82
C ASP A 85 5.04 -2.82 -17.07
N ASP A 86 4.27 -2.64 -16.02
CA ASP A 86 2.81 -2.65 -16.07
C ASP A 86 2.30 -1.21 -16.05
N ALA A 87 1.67 -0.79 -17.15
CA ALA A 87 1.31 0.61 -17.36
C ALA A 87 0.30 1.11 -16.31
N ASP A 88 -0.65 0.26 -15.92
CA ASP A 88 -1.71 0.59 -14.96
C ASP A 88 -1.13 0.71 -13.54
N THR A 89 -0.30 -0.25 -13.13
CA THR A 89 0.43 -0.18 -11.86
C THR A 89 1.33 1.06 -11.82
N ARG A 90 2.01 1.39 -12.93
CA ARG A 90 2.84 2.61 -12.98
C ARG A 90 1.99 3.86 -12.83
N ALA A 91 0.84 3.95 -13.49
CA ALA A 91 -0.07 5.09 -13.38
C ALA A 91 -0.58 5.25 -11.93
N ALA A 92 -1.05 4.16 -11.33
CA ALA A 92 -1.52 4.12 -9.94
C ALA A 92 -0.42 4.55 -8.95
N VAL A 93 0.74 3.90 -9.00
CA VAL A 93 1.87 4.22 -8.12
C VAL A 93 2.34 5.66 -8.31
N THR A 94 2.31 6.19 -9.54
CA THR A 94 2.68 7.58 -9.81
C THR A 94 1.72 8.54 -9.12
N ALA A 95 0.41 8.31 -9.20
CA ALA A 95 -0.59 9.14 -8.54
C ALA A 95 -0.48 9.08 -7.00
N GLU A 96 -0.32 7.89 -6.44
CA GLU A 96 -0.14 7.70 -4.99
C GLU A 96 1.14 8.40 -4.47
N ARG A 97 2.23 8.33 -5.22
CA ARG A 97 3.49 9.01 -4.87
C ARG A 97 3.41 10.52 -5.03
N ALA A 98 2.68 11.01 -6.03
CA ALA A 98 2.44 12.44 -6.21
C ALA A 98 1.67 13.00 -5.02
N LEU A 99 0.61 12.32 -4.57
CA LEU A 99 -0.12 12.68 -3.36
C LEU A 99 0.81 12.76 -2.12
N LEU A 100 1.65 11.74 -1.91
CA LEU A 100 2.56 11.72 -0.77
C LEU A 100 3.59 12.87 -0.83
N ALA A 101 4.11 13.16 -2.03
CA ALA A 101 5.07 14.23 -2.26
C ALA A 101 4.46 15.62 -2.00
N ASP A 102 3.23 15.86 -2.47
CA ASP A 102 2.52 17.13 -2.28
C ASP A 102 2.19 17.39 -0.80
N LEU A 103 1.99 16.33 0.00
CA LEU A 103 1.78 16.44 1.44
C LEU A 103 3.08 16.66 2.24
N GLU A 104 4.25 16.73 1.58
CA GLU A 104 5.59 16.76 2.19
C GLU A 104 5.79 15.66 3.25
N ALA A 105 5.08 14.55 3.06
CA ALA A 105 4.97 13.49 4.04
C ALA A 105 6.13 12.49 3.91
N GLY A 106 6.88 12.32 4.99
CA GLY A 106 7.89 11.25 5.08
C GLY A 106 7.27 9.86 5.22
N CYS A 107 8.07 8.79 5.11
CA CYS A 107 7.59 7.40 5.20
C CYS A 107 6.91 7.03 6.54
N SER A 108 7.05 7.86 7.58
CA SER A 108 6.39 7.67 8.87
C SER A 108 5.14 8.53 9.05
N ALA A 109 4.78 9.34 8.06
CA ALA A 109 3.56 10.13 8.10
C ALA A 109 2.34 9.19 8.05
N PRO A 110 1.27 9.49 8.80
CA PRO A 110 0.05 8.70 8.83
C PRO A 110 -0.81 8.94 7.57
N VAL A 111 -0.24 8.66 6.41
CA VAL A 111 -0.85 8.85 5.09
C VAL A 111 -1.11 7.50 4.44
N GLY A 112 -2.34 7.30 3.96
CA GLY A 112 -2.71 6.16 3.13
C GLY A 112 -3.08 6.63 1.72
N ALA A 113 -2.80 5.82 0.70
CA ALA A 113 -3.21 6.10 -0.67
C ALA A 113 -3.40 4.80 -1.45
N ILE A 114 -4.44 4.74 -2.26
CA ILE A 114 -4.65 3.70 -3.26
C ILE A 114 -5.18 4.33 -4.55
N ALA A 115 -4.54 4.01 -5.67
CA ALA A 115 -5.00 4.37 -6.99
C ALA A 115 -5.25 3.11 -7.83
N GLU A 116 -6.28 3.18 -8.67
CA GLU A 116 -6.74 2.06 -9.48
C GLU A 116 -7.15 2.60 -10.86
N VAL A 117 -6.70 1.96 -11.93
CA VAL A 117 -7.23 2.20 -13.28
C VAL A 117 -8.55 1.43 -13.36
N VAL A 118 -9.64 2.14 -13.64
CA VAL A 118 -11.00 1.60 -13.68
C VAL A 118 -11.67 1.97 -15.00
N GLU A 119 -12.63 1.15 -15.44
CA GLU A 119 -13.48 1.51 -16.57
C GLU A 119 -14.59 2.48 -16.12
N SER A 120 -14.78 3.54 -16.89
CA SER A 120 -15.80 4.57 -16.69
C SER A 120 -16.60 4.76 -17.98
N ILE A 121 -17.76 5.42 -17.89
CA ILE A 121 -18.68 5.62 -19.03
C ILE A 121 -19.00 7.11 -19.15
N ASP A 122 -18.79 7.68 -20.33
CA ASP A 122 -19.12 9.07 -20.62
C ASP A 122 -20.62 9.30 -20.88
N GLU A 123 -21.02 10.56 -21.06
CA GLU A 123 -22.43 10.94 -21.31
C GLU A 123 -23.00 10.33 -22.61
N ASP A 124 -22.13 9.97 -23.57
CA ASP A 124 -22.48 9.33 -24.84
C ASP A 124 -22.52 7.78 -24.74
N GLY A 125 -22.24 7.22 -23.56
CA GLY A 125 -22.20 5.78 -23.32
C GLY A 125 -20.92 5.08 -23.76
N ARG A 126 -19.81 5.81 -23.99
CA ARG A 126 -18.52 5.24 -24.39
C ARG A 126 -17.71 4.85 -23.16
N VAL A 127 -17.12 3.65 -23.20
CA VAL A 127 -16.22 3.16 -22.16
C VAL A 127 -14.83 3.78 -22.35
N PHE A 128 -14.26 4.29 -21.27
CA PHE A 128 -12.87 4.77 -21.23
C PHE A 128 -12.21 4.40 -19.89
N GLU A 129 -10.89 4.43 -19.85
CA GLU A 129 -10.12 4.19 -18.63
C GLU A 129 -9.99 5.48 -17.82
N GLU A 130 -10.28 5.39 -16.53
CA GLU A 130 -10.18 6.48 -15.56
C GLU A 130 -9.24 6.05 -14.43
N LEU A 131 -8.40 6.97 -13.96
CA LEU A 131 -7.57 6.74 -12.78
C LEU A 131 -8.30 7.23 -11.54
N SER A 132 -8.78 6.31 -10.71
CA SER A 132 -9.39 6.62 -9.41
C SER A 132 -8.30 6.66 -8.34
N LEU A 133 -8.20 7.75 -7.57
CA LEU A 133 -7.27 7.89 -6.45
C LEU A 133 -8.05 8.20 -5.18
N ARG A 134 -7.79 7.42 -4.13
CA ARG A 134 -8.25 7.67 -2.77
C ARG A 134 -7.05 7.88 -1.86
N GLY A 135 -7.08 8.95 -1.07
CA GLY A 135 -6.05 9.26 -0.08
C GLY A 135 -6.68 9.49 1.28
N CYS A 136 -5.87 9.35 2.34
CA CYS A 136 -6.24 9.86 3.66
C CYS A 136 -5.02 10.35 4.45
N VAL A 137 -5.27 11.24 5.41
CA VAL A 137 -4.34 11.65 6.45
C VAL A 137 -5.01 11.48 7.80
N ALA A 138 -4.38 10.77 8.72
CA ALA A 138 -4.94 10.48 10.04
C ALA A 138 -4.13 11.13 11.18
N ALA A 139 -4.82 11.59 12.23
CA ALA A 139 -4.15 11.93 13.48
C ALA A 139 -3.48 10.69 14.10
N LEU A 140 -2.31 10.84 14.74
CA LEU A 140 -1.58 9.70 15.32
C LEU A 140 -2.36 8.96 16.40
N ASP A 141 -3.23 9.65 17.13
CA ASP A 141 -4.13 9.08 18.13
C ASP A 141 -5.41 8.50 17.52
N GLY A 142 -5.65 8.72 16.22
CA GLY A 142 -6.85 8.30 15.49
C GLY A 142 -8.09 9.14 15.78
N SER A 143 -7.94 10.32 16.38
CA SER A 143 -9.06 11.23 16.69
C SER A 143 -9.71 11.86 15.45
N ASP A 144 -8.96 11.96 14.35
CA ASP A 144 -9.42 12.57 13.10
C ASP A 144 -8.79 11.87 11.89
N VAL A 145 -9.54 11.83 10.78
CA VAL A 145 -9.12 11.27 9.48
C VAL A 145 -9.78 12.08 8.38
N ILE A 146 -8.96 12.64 7.48
CA ILE A 146 -9.39 13.41 6.30
C ILE A 146 -9.02 12.63 5.05
#